data_AF-A0A356W927-F1
#
_entry.id   AF-A0A356W927-F1
#
_cell.length_a   1.000
_cell.length_b   1.000
_cell.length_c   1.000
_cell.angle_alpha   90.00
_cell.angle_beta   90.00
_cell.angle_gamma   90.00
#
_symmetry.space_group_name_H-M   'P 1'
#
loop_
_entity.id
_entity.type
_entity.pdbx_description
1 polymer ?
#
loop_
_entity_poly.entity_id
_entity_poly.type
_entity_poly.pdbx_seq_one_letter_code
_entity_poly.pdbx_strand_id
1 'polypeptide(L)'
;IPAVAMVRLPTAESDGKANLHKGGVGVGLDLVTGKTLSGMQNGKTTDIHPDTANPLRNFSVPHWDTMLEMASKAYDVTGLGYLGADIVLDKTKGPLLLELNARPGLAIQIANRIGIRPLLKATLEADTEGLDALGRVELARKLYRSHVPEPI
;
A
#
# COMPACT_ATOMS: atom_id res chain seq x y z
N ILE A 1 -5.78 -11.30 1.49
CA ILE A 1 -4.39 -11.16 1.95
C ILE A 1 -3.83 -9.85 1.38
N PRO A 2 -3.44 -8.86 2.20
CA PRO A 2 -2.73 -7.67 1.71
C PRO A 2 -1.43 -8.06 1.00
N ALA A 3 -1.11 -7.47 -0.16
CA ALA A 3 0.08 -7.86 -0.93
C ALA A 3 1.09 -6.71 -1.05
N VAL A 4 0.62 -5.52 -1.41
CA VAL A 4 1.46 -4.32 -1.55
C VAL A 4 0.64 -3.10 -1.15
N ALA A 5 1.34 -2.04 -0.74
CA ALA A 5 0.71 -0.79 -0.37
C ALA A 5 1.54 0.42 -0.82
N MET A 6 0.90 1.57 -0.89
CA MET A 6 1.56 2.85 -1.11
C MET A 6 0.79 3.94 -0.36
N VAL A 7 1.49 4.96 0.10
CA VAL A 7 0.86 6.22 0.52
C VAL A 7 0.80 7.16 -0.68
N ARG A 8 -0.31 7.88 -0.83
CA ARG A 8 -0.46 8.94 -1.82
C ARG A 8 -0.41 10.28 -1.11
N LEU A 9 0.46 11.16 -1.55
CA LEU A 9 0.68 12.48 -0.96
C LEU A 9 0.17 13.55 -1.94
N PRO A 10 -0.59 14.54 -1.44
CA PRO A 10 -1.03 15.66 -2.26
C PRO A 10 0.15 16.58 -2.58
N THR A 11 0.06 17.21 -3.74
CA THR A 11 1.00 18.25 -4.18
C THR A 11 0.28 19.51 -4.65
N ALA A 12 1.00 20.62 -4.79
CA ALA A 12 0.50 21.83 -5.44
C ALA A 12 0.07 21.55 -6.89
N GLU A 13 0.85 20.76 -7.64
CA GLU A 13 0.51 20.34 -9.01
C GLU A 13 -0.83 19.59 -9.08
N SER A 14 -1.10 18.78 -8.05
CA SER A 14 -2.34 18.02 -7.93
C SER A 14 -3.53 18.79 -7.38
N ASP A 15 -3.41 20.12 -7.22
CA ASP A 15 -4.43 20.97 -6.61
C ASP A 15 -4.80 20.48 -5.20
N GLY A 16 -3.78 20.08 -4.43
CA GLY A 16 -3.91 19.57 -3.07
C GLY A 16 -4.53 18.16 -2.96
N LYS A 17 -4.63 17.41 -4.06
CA LYS A 17 -5.28 16.09 -4.08
C LYS A 17 -4.26 14.96 -4.16
N ALA A 18 -4.43 13.90 -3.40
CA ALA A 18 -3.57 12.72 -3.46
C ALA A 18 -3.84 11.83 -4.71
N ASN A 19 -3.95 12.43 -5.91
CA ASN A 19 -4.22 11.75 -7.17
C ASN A 19 -2.96 11.72 -8.05
N LEU A 20 -2.44 10.51 -8.31
CA LEU A 20 -1.20 10.31 -9.07
C LEU A 20 -1.29 10.82 -10.51
N HIS A 21 -2.47 10.76 -11.14
CA HIS A 21 -2.66 11.26 -12.52
C HIS A 21 -2.71 12.78 -12.60
N LYS A 22 -2.91 13.47 -11.47
CA LYS A 22 -2.90 14.93 -11.38
C LYS A 22 -1.56 15.47 -10.86
N GLY A 23 -0.52 14.64 -10.78
CA GLY A 23 0.78 15.07 -10.24
C GLY A 23 0.94 14.86 -8.74
N GLY A 24 0.08 14.07 -8.09
CA GLY A 24 0.30 13.61 -6.72
C GLY A 24 1.49 12.65 -6.65
N VAL A 25 2.10 12.54 -5.46
CA VAL A 25 3.24 11.64 -5.22
C VAL A 25 2.74 10.31 -4.68
N GLY A 26 3.23 9.20 -5.22
CA GLY A 26 3.00 7.86 -4.68
C GLY A 26 4.27 7.32 -4.05
N VAL A 27 4.22 6.89 -2.79
CA VAL A 27 5.39 6.35 -2.08
C VAL A 27 5.11 4.92 -1.68
N GLY A 28 5.98 3.99 -2.10
CA GLY A 28 5.87 2.59 -1.74
C GLY A 28 5.95 2.39 -0.23
N LEU A 29 5.36 1.30 0.26
CA LEU A 29 5.39 0.95 1.68
C LEU A 29 5.91 -0.47 1.84
N ASP A 30 6.87 -0.62 2.73
CA ASP A 30 7.27 -1.94 3.22
C ASP A 30 6.10 -2.54 4.01
N LEU A 31 5.53 -3.64 3.50
CA LEU A 31 4.29 -4.19 4.04
C LEU A 31 4.44 -4.68 5.49
N VAL A 32 5.64 -5.12 5.88
CA VAL A 32 5.88 -5.65 7.22
C VAL A 32 6.03 -4.53 8.24
N THR A 33 6.85 -3.52 7.91
CA THR A 33 7.25 -2.47 8.84
C THR A 33 6.37 -1.22 8.76
N GLY A 34 5.63 -1.03 7.68
CA GLY A 34 4.89 0.19 7.40
C GLY A 34 5.79 1.40 7.09
N LYS A 35 7.07 1.16 6.80
CA LYS A 35 8.01 2.23 6.46
C LYS A 35 7.91 2.61 4.99
N THR A 36 8.01 3.90 4.73
CA THR A 36 8.06 4.43 3.36
C THR A 36 9.36 4.06 2.65
N LEU A 37 9.19 3.65 1.40
CA LEU A 37 10.24 3.34 0.43
C LEU A 37 10.46 4.55 -0.47
N SER A 38 10.93 4.33 -1.70
CA SER A 38 11.04 5.39 -2.70
C SER A 38 9.67 5.90 -3.16
N GLY A 39 9.65 7.15 -3.61
CA GLY A 39 8.49 7.80 -4.21
C GLY A 39 8.50 7.75 -5.73
N MET A 40 7.36 8.09 -6.31
CA MET A 40 7.20 8.37 -7.72
C MET A 40 6.23 9.53 -7.93
N GLN A 41 6.48 10.31 -8.98
CA GLN A 41 5.60 11.38 -9.45
C GLN A 41 5.71 11.44 -10.98
N ASN A 42 4.60 11.58 -11.70
CA ASN A 42 4.60 11.70 -13.16
C ASN A 42 5.38 10.57 -13.87
N GLY A 43 5.29 9.34 -13.33
CA GLY A 43 5.97 8.16 -13.86
C GLY A 43 7.48 8.10 -13.60
N LYS A 44 8.05 9.06 -12.86
CA LYS A 44 9.47 9.14 -12.52
C LYS A 44 9.68 8.91 -11.02
N THR A 45 10.77 8.22 -10.67
CA THR A 45 11.17 8.04 -9.27
C THR A 45 11.57 9.37 -8.65
N THR A 46 11.21 9.58 -7.39
CA THR A 46 11.69 10.69 -6.56
C THR A 46 11.85 10.22 -5.11
N ASP A 47 12.85 10.73 -4.41
CA ASP A 47 13.04 10.49 -2.98
C ASP A 47 12.71 11.74 -2.14
N ILE A 48 12.26 12.83 -2.78
CA ILE A 48 11.94 14.11 -2.15
C ILE A 48 10.55 14.57 -2.58
N HIS A 49 9.77 15.11 -1.64
CA HIS A 49 8.49 15.72 -1.93
C HIS A 49 8.66 17.07 -2.64
N PRO A 50 7.98 17.34 -3.77
CA PRO A 50 8.22 18.54 -4.58
C PRO A 50 7.92 19.85 -3.81
N ASP A 51 6.88 19.86 -2.98
CA ASP A 51 6.46 21.12 -2.33
C ASP A 51 7.12 21.38 -0.97
N THR A 52 7.45 20.32 -0.22
CA THR A 52 7.96 20.45 1.15
C THR A 52 9.46 20.25 1.25
N ALA A 53 10.10 19.78 0.17
CA ALA A 53 11.48 19.34 0.13
C ALA A 53 11.86 18.27 1.18
N ASN A 54 10.86 17.68 1.85
CA ASN A 54 11.09 16.62 2.81
C ASN A 54 11.49 15.32 2.09
N PRO A 55 12.37 14.51 2.69
CA PRO A 55 12.61 13.16 2.20
C PRO A 55 11.31 12.35 2.26
N LEU A 56 11.20 11.35 1.39
CA LEU A 56 10.05 10.46 1.32
C LEU A 56 10.30 9.10 1.99
N ARG A 57 11.57 8.71 2.18
CA ARG A 57 11.97 7.39 2.70
C ARG A 57 12.01 7.36 4.23
N ASN A 58 11.83 6.16 4.80
CA ASN A 58 12.03 5.83 6.22
C ASN A 58 11.05 6.47 7.22
N PHE A 59 9.89 6.96 6.76
CA PHE A 59 8.80 7.37 7.63
C PHE A 59 7.92 6.18 7.96
N SER A 60 7.58 6.02 9.24
CA SER A 60 6.64 4.97 9.66
C SER A 60 5.22 5.50 9.55
N VAL A 61 4.37 4.82 8.80
CA VAL A 61 2.95 5.16 8.73
C VAL A 61 2.29 4.75 10.05
N PRO A 62 1.66 5.68 10.78
CA PRO A 62 1.01 5.35 12.06
C PRO A 62 -0.21 4.45 11.82
N HIS A 63 -0.55 3.63 12.81
CA HIS A 63 -1.67 2.67 12.75
C HIS A 63 -1.58 1.64 11.60
N TRP A 64 -0.36 1.31 11.18
CA TRP A 64 -0.12 0.41 10.05
C TRP A 64 -0.82 -0.96 10.20
N ASP A 65 -0.70 -1.58 11.36
CA ASP A 65 -1.32 -2.88 11.64
C ASP A 65 -2.84 -2.84 11.52
N THR A 66 -3.46 -1.77 12.04
CA THR A 66 -4.91 -1.55 11.92
C THR A 66 -5.33 -1.41 10.46
N MET A 67 -4.54 -0.71 9.63
CA MET A 67 -4.83 -0.57 8.21
C MET A 67 -4.70 -1.89 7.44
N LEU A 68 -3.70 -2.71 7.77
CA LEU A 68 -3.57 -4.05 7.20
C LEU A 68 -4.75 -4.96 7.59
N GLU A 69 -5.19 -4.88 8.84
CA GLU A 69 -6.37 -5.62 9.31
C GLU A 69 -7.64 -5.18 8.58
N MET A 70 -7.85 -3.86 8.41
CA MET A 70 -8.97 -3.31 7.65
C MET A 70 -8.97 -3.79 6.20
N ALA A 71 -7.81 -3.73 5.53
CA ALA A 71 -7.65 -4.24 4.17
C ALA A 71 -7.89 -5.76 4.08
N SER A 72 -7.50 -6.53 5.11
CA SER A 72 -7.75 -7.97 5.19
C SER A 72 -9.23 -8.29 5.40
N LYS A 73 -9.96 -7.48 6.17
CA LYS A 73 -11.42 -7.59 6.39
C LYS A 73 -12.24 -7.20 5.17
N ALA A 74 -11.73 -6.29 4.33
CA ALA A 74 -12.43 -5.87 3.12
C ALA A 74 -12.75 -7.02 2.14
N TYR A 75 -11.93 -8.08 2.15
CA TYR A 75 -12.21 -9.30 1.39
C TYR A 75 -13.50 -9.98 1.86
N ASP A 76 -13.69 -10.14 3.16
CA ASP A 76 -14.84 -10.83 3.75
C ASP A 76 -16.17 -10.15 3.39
N VAL A 77 -16.14 -8.83 3.17
CA VAL A 77 -17.31 -8.02 2.85
C VAL A 77 -17.67 -8.07 1.36
N THR A 78 -16.68 -8.27 0.47
CA THR A 78 -16.87 -8.09 -0.98
C THR A 78 -16.84 -9.38 -1.79
N GLY A 79 -16.13 -10.42 -1.32
CA GLY A 79 -15.89 -11.65 -2.08
C GLY A 79 -15.05 -11.47 -3.35
N LEU A 80 -14.43 -10.29 -3.55
CA LEU A 80 -13.61 -10.00 -4.72
C LEU A 80 -12.22 -10.64 -4.58
N GLY A 81 -11.76 -11.36 -5.60
CA GLY A 81 -10.46 -12.05 -5.57
C GLY A 81 -9.24 -11.13 -5.61
N TYR A 82 -9.33 -9.99 -6.28
CA TYR A 82 -8.29 -8.96 -6.31
C TYR A 82 -8.94 -7.58 -6.17
N LEU A 83 -8.53 -6.84 -5.14
CA LEU A 83 -9.12 -5.55 -4.81
C LEU A 83 -8.07 -4.58 -4.28
N GLY A 84 -8.33 -3.28 -4.44
CA GLY A 84 -7.62 -2.21 -3.76
C GLY A 84 -8.47 -1.65 -2.63
N ALA A 85 -7.87 -1.45 -1.46
CA ALA A 85 -8.53 -0.79 -0.33
C ALA A 85 -7.93 0.60 -0.14
N ASP A 86 -8.75 1.63 -0.35
CA ASP A 86 -8.35 3.02 -0.17
C ASP A 86 -8.68 3.44 1.25
N ILE A 87 -7.63 3.56 2.06
CA ILE A 87 -7.71 3.93 3.47
C ILE A 87 -7.09 5.31 3.64
N VAL A 88 -7.81 6.21 4.33
CA VAL A 88 -7.29 7.51 4.75
C VAL A 88 -7.04 7.52 6.23
N LEU A 89 -6.02 8.28 6.63
CA LEU A 89 -5.72 8.51 8.03
C LEU A 89 -6.29 9.87 8.45
N ASP A 90 -7.36 9.83 9.22
CA ASP A 90 -7.93 11.02 9.84
C ASP A 90 -7.19 11.35 11.16
N LYS A 91 -7.00 12.64 11.42
CA LYS A 91 -6.28 13.12 12.61
C LYS A 91 -6.94 12.72 13.94
N THR A 92 -8.28 12.62 13.96
CA THR A 92 -9.06 12.39 15.17
C THR A 92 -9.61 10.96 15.23
N LYS A 93 -10.08 10.45 14.09
CA LYS A 93 -10.73 9.15 13.97
C LYS A 93 -9.76 8.01 13.65
N GLY A 94 -8.51 8.32 13.29
CA GLY A 94 -7.54 7.33 12.85
C GLY A 94 -7.87 6.78 11.44
N PRO A 95 -7.51 5.52 11.15
CA PRO A 95 -7.77 4.91 9.85
C PRO A 95 -9.25 4.80 9.50
N LEU A 96 -9.62 5.24 8.29
CA LEU A 96 -10.98 5.15 7.74
C LEU A 96 -10.94 4.54 6.34
N LEU A 97 -11.74 3.50 6.10
CA LEU A 97 -11.92 2.91 4.78
C LEU A 97 -12.83 3.82 3.94
N LEU A 98 -12.33 4.32 2.80
CA LEU A 98 -13.11 5.18 1.91
C LEU A 98 -13.74 4.41 0.76
N GLU A 99 -12.95 3.57 0.10
CA GLU A 99 -13.37 2.91 -1.14
C GLU A 99 -12.72 1.53 -1.28
N LEU A 100 -13.46 0.61 -1.89
CA LEU A 100 -12.95 -0.68 -2.34
C LEU A 100 -13.02 -0.74 -3.87
N ASN A 101 -11.87 -0.90 -4.48
CA ASN A 101 -11.68 -0.92 -5.92
C ASN A 101 -11.56 -2.35 -6.43
N ALA A 102 -12.51 -2.84 -7.23
CA ALA A 102 -12.48 -4.20 -7.79
C ALA A 102 -11.41 -4.42 -8.89
N ARG A 103 -10.82 -3.33 -9.40
CA ARG A 103 -9.77 -3.37 -10.45
C ARG A 103 -8.70 -2.32 -10.15
N PRO A 104 -7.92 -2.49 -9.08
CA PRO A 104 -6.90 -1.51 -8.73
C PRO A 104 -5.79 -1.51 -9.80
N GLY A 105 -5.26 -0.32 -10.07
CA GLY A 105 -4.17 -0.14 -11.03
C GLY A 105 -2.87 -0.80 -10.57
N LEU A 106 -2.02 -1.16 -11.54
CA LEU A 106 -0.73 -1.82 -11.29
C LEU A 106 0.45 -0.85 -11.11
N ALA A 107 0.20 0.45 -11.15
CA ALA A 107 1.23 1.49 -11.00
C ALA A 107 1.90 1.47 -9.61
N ILE A 108 1.25 0.88 -8.61
CA ILE A 108 1.80 0.65 -7.26
C ILE A 108 3.13 -0.11 -7.26
N GLN A 109 3.38 -0.92 -8.29
CA GLN A 109 4.65 -1.62 -8.52
C GLN A 109 5.82 -0.66 -8.72
N ILE A 110 5.57 0.46 -9.41
CA ILE A 110 6.60 1.45 -9.72
C ILE A 110 7.02 2.14 -8.43
N ALA A 111 6.06 2.54 -7.59
CA ALA A 111 6.32 3.13 -6.27
C ALA A 111 7.07 2.17 -5.34
N ASN A 112 6.72 0.89 -5.35
CA ASN A 112 7.38 -0.13 -4.52
C ASN A 112 8.66 -0.70 -5.15
N ARG A 113 9.00 -0.33 -6.39
CA ARG A 113 10.17 -0.84 -7.14
C ARG A 113 10.26 -2.38 -7.22
N ILE A 114 9.11 -3.05 -7.28
CA ILE A 114 9.01 -4.51 -7.37
C ILE A 114 8.01 -4.93 -8.45
N GLY A 115 8.32 -6.02 -9.16
CA GLY A 115 7.33 -6.74 -9.94
C GLY A 115 6.51 -7.63 -9.02
N ILE A 116 5.19 -7.42 -8.92
CA ILE A 116 4.35 -8.12 -7.92
C ILE A 116 3.83 -9.48 -8.40
N ARG A 117 4.07 -9.86 -9.65
CA ARG A 117 3.54 -11.12 -10.21
C ARG A 117 3.92 -12.36 -9.37
N PRO A 118 5.18 -12.57 -8.95
CA PRO A 118 5.53 -13.73 -8.12
C PRO A 118 4.81 -13.71 -6.77
N LEU A 119 4.74 -12.55 -6.11
CA LEU A 119 4.04 -12.36 -4.85
C LEU A 119 2.53 -12.62 -4.97
N LEU A 120 1.89 -12.11 -6.02
CA LEU A 120 0.46 -12.36 -6.26
C LEU A 120 0.19 -13.83 -6.55
N LYS A 121 1.07 -14.51 -7.31
CA LYS A 121 0.95 -15.95 -7.55
C LYS A 121 1.01 -16.72 -6.23
N ALA A 122 2.01 -16.46 -5.40
CA ALA A 122 2.14 -17.09 -4.09
C ALA A 122 0.94 -16.78 -3.17
N THR A 123 0.38 -15.57 -3.27
CA THR A 123 -0.82 -15.16 -2.52
C THR A 123 -2.06 -15.95 -2.95
N LEU A 124 -2.23 -16.21 -4.25
CA LEU A 124 -3.34 -17.00 -4.79
C LEU A 124 -3.23 -18.49 -4.47
N GLU A 125 -2.02 -19.01 -4.31
CA GLU A 125 -1.71 -20.40 -3.99
C GLU A 125 -1.68 -20.67 -2.47
N ALA A 126 -1.70 -19.62 -1.65
CA ALA A 126 -1.59 -19.76 -0.20
C ALA A 126 -2.87 -20.34 0.42
N ASP A 127 -2.70 -21.29 1.33
CA ASP A 127 -3.80 -21.80 2.14
C ASP A 127 -4.25 -20.72 3.14
N THR A 128 -5.55 -20.44 3.12
CA THR A 128 -6.20 -19.46 3.99
C THR A 128 -7.32 -20.07 4.82
N GLU A 129 -7.49 -21.40 4.77
CA GLU A 129 -8.52 -22.09 5.52
C GLU A 129 -8.35 -21.83 7.03
N GLY A 130 -9.44 -21.43 7.68
CA GLY A 130 -9.45 -21.11 9.11
C GLY A 130 -8.73 -19.82 9.52
N LEU A 131 -8.15 -19.06 8.57
CA LEU A 131 -7.49 -17.79 8.90
C LEU A 131 -8.49 -16.64 9.03
N ASP A 132 -8.46 -15.99 10.19
CA ASP A 132 -9.12 -14.70 10.39
C ASP A 132 -8.35 -13.55 9.70
N ALA A 133 -8.85 -12.33 9.84
CA ALA A 133 -8.23 -11.17 9.21
C ALA A 133 -6.77 -10.97 9.63
N LEU A 134 -6.43 -11.18 10.91
CA LEU A 134 -5.08 -11.02 11.44
C LEU A 134 -4.16 -12.14 10.99
N GLY A 135 -4.64 -13.39 10.97
CA GLY A 135 -3.92 -14.53 10.42
C GLY A 135 -3.53 -14.31 8.95
N ARG A 136 -4.42 -13.72 8.15
CA ARG A 136 -4.13 -13.31 6.76
C ARG A 136 -3.14 -12.16 6.66
N VAL A 137 -3.07 -11.27 7.66
CA VAL A 137 -2.03 -10.21 7.74
C VAL A 137 -0.66 -10.83 8.05
N GLU A 138 -0.59 -11.78 8.98
CA GLU A 138 0.66 -12.47 9.28
C GLU A 138 1.15 -13.31 8.09
N LEU A 139 0.24 -13.98 7.38
CA LEU A 139 0.55 -14.65 6.12
C LEU A 139 1.04 -13.66 5.05
N ALA A 140 0.39 -12.51 4.91
CA ALA A 140 0.82 -11.44 4.00
C ALA A 140 2.26 -11.02 4.23
N ARG A 141 2.64 -10.80 5.50
CA ARG A 141 3.99 -10.39 5.89
C ARG A 141 5.05 -11.44 5.52
N LYS A 142 4.74 -12.71 5.79
CA LYS A 142 5.62 -13.84 5.44
C LYS A 142 5.82 -13.91 3.93
N LEU A 143 4.72 -13.91 3.16
CA LEU A 143 4.77 -13.93 1.70
C LEU A 143 5.53 -12.73 1.13
N TYR A 144 5.27 -11.52 1.67
CA TYR A 144 5.98 -10.31 1.26
C TYR A 144 7.48 -10.46 1.47
N ARG A 145 7.95 -10.87 2.66
CA ARG A 145 9.38 -11.03 2.94
C ARG A 145 10.06 -12.12 2.11
N SER A 146 9.35 -13.18 1.75
CA SER A 146 9.89 -14.22 0.86
C SER A 146 10.08 -13.75 -0.59
N HIS A 147 9.42 -12.66 -1.00
CA HIS A 147 9.42 -12.19 -2.40
C HIS A 147 9.96 -10.77 -2.58
N VAL A 148 10.04 -9.99 -1.50
CA VAL A 148 10.47 -8.60 -1.48
C VAL A 148 11.62 -8.49 -0.49
N PRO A 149 12.85 -8.28 -0.96
CA PRO A 149 14.01 -8.14 -0.09
C PRO A 149 13.87 -6.91 0.80
N GLU A 150 14.55 -6.92 1.94
CA GLU A 150 14.59 -5.73 2.78
C GLU A 150 15.18 -4.54 2.00
N PRO A 151 14.60 -3.36 2.14
CA PRO A 151 15.11 -2.16 1.48
C PRO A 151 16.52 -1.83 2.00
N ILE A 152 17.43 -1.56 1.06
CA ILE A 152 18.80 -1.08 1.30
C ILE A 152 18.77 0.39 1.71
#